data_AF-A0A6P3XRH2-F1
#
_entry.id   AF-A0A6P3XRH2-F1
#
_cell.length_a   1.000
_cell.length_b   1.000
_cell.length_c   1.000
_cell.angle_alpha   90.00
_cell.angle_beta   90.00
_cell.angle_gamma   90.00
#
_symmetry.space_group_name_H-M   'P 1'
#
loop_
_entity.id
_entity.type
_entity.pdbx_description
1 polymer ?
#
loop_
_entity_poly.entity_id
_entity_poly.type
_entity_poly.pdbx_seq_one_letter_code
_entity_poly.pdbx_strand_id
1 'polypeptide(L)'
;MNNTEENSEEKNDASPPKRIKDTSFQSAFSNLKKSEFFKEPSLNSTSETSNATTSGRTNAILVSPKQKGNPLLKFITNEKWEFSNIVPDYVMGRTTCALFLSIRYHQLNPDYIHERLKQLGNAYNLRVLLVQVDIADPHHVLKHLTRISILADMTIMLAWNVEDAGKIIETYKRYEVKSPDDIMERSDSAPHQKLVNALTTVRSVNKTDATTLLSTFSTLDSIVRAQPNNLALCPGFGLHKAQKLYKALHEPFLRTPK
;
A
#
# COMPACT_ATOMS: atom_id res chain seq x y z
N MET A 1 54.95 -26.65 -61.27
CA MET A 1 55.88 -26.23 -60.20
C MET A 1 55.16 -25.20 -59.35
N ASN A 2 55.18 -25.45 -58.04
CA ASN A 2 54.78 -24.61 -56.90
C ASN A 2 53.28 -24.52 -56.53
N ASN A 3 53.00 -25.20 -55.41
CA ASN A 3 52.01 -24.85 -54.39
C ASN A 3 52.20 -23.40 -53.92
N THR A 4 51.10 -22.70 -53.62
CA THR A 4 50.91 -21.96 -52.35
C THR A 4 49.42 -21.85 -52.04
N GLU A 5 49.06 -22.20 -50.82
CA GLU A 5 47.75 -22.05 -50.17
C GLU A 5 47.50 -20.59 -49.75
N GLU A 6 46.25 -20.12 -49.73
CA GLU A 6 45.76 -19.21 -48.67
C GLU A 6 44.21 -19.23 -48.55
N ASN A 7 43.80 -19.79 -47.41
CA ASN A 7 42.63 -19.72 -46.52
C ASN A 7 41.33 -18.88 -46.78
N SER A 8 40.21 -19.51 -46.35
CA SER A 8 39.00 -19.03 -45.62
C SER A 8 38.16 -17.85 -46.17
N GLU A 9 36.81 -17.81 -46.17
CA GLU A 9 35.80 -18.29 -45.20
C GLU A 9 34.36 -18.11 -45.76
N GLU A 10 33.36 -18.64 -45.03
CA GLU A 10 31.90 -18.44 -45.10
C GLU A 10 31.04 -19.14 -46.19
N LYS A 11 30.31 -20.18 -45.75
CA LYS A 11 29.02 -20.60 -46.34
C LYS A 11 27.96 -20.78 -45.26
N ASN A 12 26.94 -19.93 -45.33
CA ASN A 12 25.61 -20.11 -44.74
C ASN A 12 24.89 -21.29 -45.42
N ASP A 13 24.28 -22.19 -44.64
CA ASP A 13 23.29 -23.12 -45.17
C ASP A 13 22.03 -23.18 -44.29
N ALA A 14 20.90 -23.13 -44.97
CA ALA A 14 19.58 -22.83 -44.44
C ALA A 14 18.80 -24.10 -44.03
N SER A 15 17.95 -23.97 -43.03
CA SER A 15 17.03 -25.04 -42.57
C SER A 15 15.76 -25.16 -43.44
N PRO A 16 15.24 -26.36 -43.74
CA PRO A 16 13.95 -26.54 -44.42
C PRO A 16 12.72 -26.51 -43.47
N PRO A 17 11.49 -26.33 -43.99
CA PRO A 17 10.37 -25.76 -43.25
C PRO A 17 9.55 -26.80 -42.46
N LYS A 18 9.12 -26.43 -41.24
CA LYS A 18 8.21 -27.23 -40.41
C LYS A 18 6.74 -26.96 -40.78
N ARG A 19 6.08 -27.96 -41.36
CA ARG A 19 4.61 -28.08 -41.43
C ARG A 19 4.05 -28.30 -40.02
N ILE A 20 3.18 -27.40 -39.58
CA ILE A 20 2.41 -27.50 -38.33
C ILE A 20 1.29 -28.52 -38.55
N LYS A 21 1.25 -29.58 -37.73
CA LYS A 21 0.08 -30.45 -37.56
C LYS A 21 -0.45 -30.18 -36.15
N ASP A 22 -1.69 -29.71 -36.08
CA ASP A 22 -2.42 -29.51 -34.83
C ASP A 22 -2.70 -30.86 -34.15
N THR A 23 -1.78 -31.30 -33.30
CA THR A 23 -2.04 -32.38 -32.34
C THR A 23 -2.56 -31.75 -31.07
N SER A 24 -3.83 -32.02 -30.75
CA SER A 24 -4.48 -31.60 -29.50
C SER A 24 -3.57 -31.85 -28.30
N PHE A 25 -3.40 -30.83 -27.47
CA PHE A 25 -2.59 -30.83 -26.24
C PHE A 25 -2.85 -32.08 -25.35
N GLN A 26 -4.06 -32.63 -25.38
CA GLN A 26 -4.43 -33.83 -24.64
C GLN A 26 -3.77 -35.12 -25.15
N SER A 27 -3.48 -35.24 -26.46
CA SER A 27 -2.83 -36.44 -26.99
C SER A 27 -1.37 -36.53 -26.55
N ALA A 28 -0.69 -35.38 -26.43
CA ALA A 28 0.69 -35.29 -25.97
C ALA A 28 0.88 -35.79 -24.53
N PHE A 29 -0.11 -35.58 -23.66
CA PHE A 29 -0.06 -36.02 -22.26
C PHE A 29 -0.56 -37.45 -22.02
N SER A 30 -1.18 -38.10 -23.01
CA SER A 30 -1.64 -39.49 -22.86
C SER A 30 -0.51 -40.49 -22.65
N ASN A 31 0.67 -40.22 -23.20
CA ASN A 31 1.86 -41.06 -23.04
C ASN A 31 2.49 -40.92 -21.64
N LEU A 32 2.26 -39.81 -20.94
CA LEU A 32 2.78 -39.60 -19.58
C LEU A 32 2.13 -40.57 -18.59
N LYS A 33 0.84 -40.86 -18.76
CA LYS A 33 0.09 -41.85 -17.95
C LYS A 33 0.59 -43.29 -18.10
N LYS A 34 1.32 -43.60 -19.17
CA LYS A 34 1.87 -44.94 -19.45
C LYS A 34 3.31 -45.12 -18.96
N SER A 35 3.92 -44.08 -18.41
CA SER A 35 5.27 -44.17 -17.86
C SER A 35 5.27 -44.89 -16.51
N GLU A 36 6.32 -45.67 -16.23
CA GLU A 36 6.51 -46.38 -14.95
C GLU A 36 6.58 -45.43 -13.74
N PHE A 37 6.67 -44.13 -13.98
CA PHE A 37 6.74 -43.08 -12.96
C PHE A 37 5.39 -42.40 -12.68
N PHE A 38 4.32 -42.74 -13.41
CA PHE A 38 3.00 -42.17 -13.19
C PHE A 38 2.19 -43.00 -12.19
N LYS A 39 2.03 -42.49 -10.96
CA LYS A 39 1.07 -43.03 -9.98
C LYS A 39 -0.24 -42.26 -10.03
N GLU A 40 -1.33 -42.98 -10.21
CA GLU A 40 -2.70 -42.45 -10.16
C GLU A 40 -3.08 -42.17 -8.70
N PRO A 41 -3.70 -41.02 -8.37
CA PRO A 41 -4.01 -40.70 -6.97
C PRO A 41 -5.20 -41.55 -6.49
N SER A 42 -4.92 -42.54 -5.65
CA SER A 42 -5.92 -43.29 -4.89
C SER A 42 -6.50 -42.42 -3.77
N LEU A 43 -7.81 -42.18 -3.79
CA LEU A 43 -8.60 -41.75 -2.64
C LEU A 43 -8.56 -42.86 -1.59
N ASN A 44 -7.61 -42.76 -0.65
CA ASN A 44 -7.64 -43.31 0.71
C ASN A 44 -6.25 -43.10 1.33
N SER A 45 -6.09 -42.06 2.15
CA SER A 45 -4.84 -41.80 2.88
C SER A 45 -5.06 -41.99 4.38
N THR A 46 -4.64 -43.15 4.86
CA THR A 46 -4.10 -43.36 6.20
C THR A 46 -2.88 -42.46 6.41
N SER A 47 -2.80 -41.97 7.65
CA SER A 47 -1.85 -41.03 8.25
C SER A 47 -0.37 -41.33 8.01
N GLU A 48 0.35 -40.38 7.38
CA GLU A 48 1.76 -40.10 7.64
C GLU A 48 2.04 -38.57 7.59
N THR A 49 2.99 -38.17 8.40
CA THR A 49 3.15 -36.88 9.04
C THR A 49 3.68 -35.78 8.12
N SER A 50 2.81 -34.86 7.72
CA SER A 50 3.18 -33.47 7.45
C SER A 50 2.01 -32.59 7.85
N ASN A 51 2.13 -31.89 8.99
CA ASN A 51 1.14 -30.91 9.44
C ASN A 51 1.18 -29.68 8.52
N ALA A 52 0.72 -29.84 7.29
CA ALA A 52 0.09 -28.77 6.57
C ALA A 52 -1.33 -28.67 7.15
N THR A 53 -1.49 -27.83 8.17
CA THR A 53 -2.81 -27.39 8.60
C THR A 53 -3.45 -26.63 7.44
N THR A 54 -4.20 -27.33 6.60
CA THR A 54 -5.43 -26.80 6.04
C THR A 54 -6.42 -26.59 7.19
N SER A 55 -6.10 -25.67 8.09
CA SER A 55 -7.07 -25.07 8.97
C SER A 55 -7.91 -24.16 8.08
N GLY A 56 -9.23 -24.37 8.06
CA GLY A 56 -10.14 -23.45 7.37
C GLY A 56 -9.74 -22.02 7.78
N ARG A 57 -9.54 -21.14 6.79
CA ARG A 57 -9.11 -19.75 7.02
C ARG A 57 -10.13 -19.05 7.91
N THR A 58 -9.98 -19.19 9.21
CA THR A 58 -10.68 -18.40 10.20
C THR A 58 -10.18 -16.98 10.00
N ASN A 59 -11.10 -16.03 9.94
CA ASN A 59 -10.74 -14.62 9.89
C ASN A 59 -10.25 -14.19 11.29
N ALA A 60 -9.08 -14.70 11.68
CA ALA A 60 -8.48 -14.54 12.99
C ALA A 60 -7.03 -14.08 12.85
N ILE A 61 -6.54 -13.40 13.88
CA ILE A 61 -5.13 -13.02 14.03
C ILE A 61 -4.38 -14.25 14.54
N LEU A 62 -3.30 -14.63 13.86
CA LEU A 62 -2.43 -15.70 14.36
C LEU A 62 -1.40 -15.10 15.31
N VAL A 63 -1.29 -15.69 16.50
CA VAL A 63 -0.41 -15.22 17.56
C VAL A 63 0.67 -16.27 17.81
N SER A 64 1.93 -15.83 17.90
CA SER A 64 3.04 -16.72 18.23
C SER A 64 2.93 -17.20 19.69
N PRO A 65 3.25 -18.47 20.00
CA PRO A 65 3.36 -18.95 21.38
C PRO A 65 4.34 -18.12 22.23
N LYS A 66 5.31 -17.45 21.60
CA LYS A 66 6.24 -16.52 22.26
C LYS A 66 5.55 -15.32 22.92
N GLN A 67 4.36 -14.95 22.43
CA GLN A 67 3.55 -13.85 22.95
C GLN A 67 2.59 -14.30 24.07
N LYS A 68 2.67 -15.55 24.51
CA LYS A 68 1.87 -16.04 25.63
C LYS A 68 2.19 -15.24 26.90
N GLY A 69 1.16 -14.66 27.50
CA GLY A 69 1.28 -13.81 28.69
C GLY A 69 1.48 -12.32 28.40
N ASN A 70 1.58 -11.92 27.13
CA ASN A 70 1.63 -10.51 26.78
C ASN A 70 0.27 -9.82 27.09
N PRO A 71 0.24 -8.76 27.91
CA PRO A 71 -1.00 -8.08 28.28
C PRO A 71 -1.75 -7.48 27.09
N LEU A 72 -1.08 -7.21 25.96
CA LEU A 72 -1.72 -6.63 24.78
C LEU A 72 -2.83 -7.52 24.22
N LEU A 73 -2.73 -8.85 24.40
CA LEU A 73 -3.74 -9.81 23.96
C LEU A 73 -5.11 -9.57 24.61
N LYS A 74 -5.15 -8.97 25.81
CA LYS A 74 -6.40 -8.62 26.50
C LYS A 74 -7.15 -7.48 25.83
N PHE A 75 -6.44 -6.65 25.05
CA PHE A 75 -6.99 -5.50 24.36
C PHE A 75 -7.34 -5.79 22.90
N ILE A 76 -7.07 -7.00 22.42
CA ILE A 76 -7.58 -7.54 21.15
C ILE A 76 -8.94 -8.20 21.45
N THR A 77 -10.00 -7.41 21.33
CA THR A 77 -11.39 -7.75 21.68
C THR A 77 -12.31 -7.78 20.47
N ASN A 78 -12.07 -6.93 19.47
CA ASN A 78 -12.92 -6.82 18.29
C ASN A 78 -12.65 -7.92 17.26
N GLU A 79 -11.43 -8.46 17.24
CA GLU A 79 -10.98 -9.47 16.30
C GLU A 79 -10.66 -10.77 17.05
N LYS A 80 -10.98 -11.91 16.44
CA LYS A 80 -10.61 -13.23 16.99
C LYS A 80 -9.12 -13.46 16.82
N TRP A 81 -8.51 -14.19 17.75
CA TRP A 81 -7.11 -14.59 17.64
C TRP A 81 -6.89 -16.02 18.13
N GLU A 82 -5.89 -16.69 17.58
CA GLU A 82 -5.51 -18.06 17.92
C GLU A 82 -3.99 -18.22 17.98
N PHE A 83 -3.52 -19.13 18.84
CA PHE A 83 -2.09 -19.45 18.86
C PHE A 83 -1.73 -20.36 17.68
N SER A 84 -0.68 -20.01 16.95
CA SER A 84 -0.16 -20.80 15.84
C SER A 84 1.36 -20.73 15.78
N ASN A 85 2.02 -21.78 15.31
CA ASN A 85 3.47 -21.82 15.21
C ASN A 85 3.95 -20.94 14.04
N ILE A 86 4.09 -19.65 14.31
CA ILE A 86 4.49 -18.62 13.34
C ILE A 86 5.84 -18.00 13.69
N VAL A 87 6.58 -17.59 12.67
CA VAL A 87 7.85 -16.86 12.80
C VAL A 87 7.66 -15.45 13.36
N PRO A 88 6.78 -14.57 12.79
CA PRO A 88 6.48 -13.27 13.40
C PRO A 88 5.71 -13.43 14.71
N ASP A 89 5.53 -12.34 15.44
CA ASP A 89 4.77 -12.37 16.70
C ASP A 89 3.26 -12.39 16.45
N TYR A 90 2.83 -11.69 15.40
CA TYR A 90 1.43 -11.61 14.97
C TYR A 90 1.34 -11.71 13.44
N VAL A 91 0.37 -12.46 12.93
CA VAL A 91 -0.05 -12.41 11.52
C VAL A 91 -1.44 -11.83 11.47
N MET A 92 -1.54 -10.65 10.85
CA MET A 92 -2.76 -9.85 10.78
C MET A 92 -3.47 -10.00 9.43
N GLY A 93 -2.83 -10.63 8.45
CA GLY A 93 -3.43 -10.92 7.17
C GLY A 93 -2.55 -11.83 6.31
N ARG A 94 -2.98 -12.13 5.09
CA ARG A 94 -2.24 -13.02 4.18
C ARG A 94 -0.81 -12.57 3.90
N THR A 95 -0.60 -11.27 3.77
CA THR A 95 0.70 -10.67 3.40
C THR A 95 1.21 -9.71 4.47
N THR A 96 0.59 -9.71 5.65
CA THR A 96 0.81 -8.71 6.69
C THR A 96 1.15 -9.38 8.01
N CYS A 97 2.31 -9.02 8.56
CA CYS A 97 2.76 -9.51 9.87
C CYS A 97 3.25 -8.36 10.75
N ALA A 98 3.29 -8.60 12.06
CA ALA A 98 3.94 -7.72 13.03
C ALA A 98 4.94 -8.46 13.92
N LEU A 99 6.05 -7.76 14.21
CA LEU A 99 6.94 -8.04 15.33
C LEU A 99 6.60 -7.06 16.46
N PHE A 100 6.59 -7.53 17.69
CA PHE A 100 6.34 -6.71 18.86
C PHE A 100 7.61 -6.52 19.68
N LEU A 101 7.88 -5.27 20.06
CA LEU A 101 9.07 -4.90 20.82
C LEU A 101 8.76 -3.78 21.81
N SER A 102 9.00 -4.00 23.10
CA SER A 102 9.04 -2.91 24.08
C SER A 102 10.40 -2.22 24.04
N ILE A 103 10.42 -0.90 24.20
CA ILE A 103 11.68 -0.14 24.26
C ILE A 103 12.52 -0.58 25.46
N ARG A 104 11.91 -0.76 26.63
CA ARG A 104 12.60 -1.29 27.82
C ARG A 104 13.24 -2.65 27.54
N TYR A 105 12.55 -3.53 26.81
CA TYR A 105 13.11 -4.84 26.44
C TYR A 105 14.27 -4.70 25.45
N HIS A 106 14.16 -3.81 24.47
CA HIS A 106 15.23 -3.56 23.50
C HIS A 106 16.50 -2.98 24.16
N GLN A 107 16.35 -2.15 25.19
CA GLN A 107 17.50 -1.65 25.96
C GLN A 107 18.26 -2.78 26.67
N LEU A 108 17.54 -3.81 27.14
CA LEU A 108 18.15 -4.97 27.77
C LEU A 108 18.73 -5.97 26.75
N ASN A 109 18.07 -6.11 25.59
CA ASN A 109 18.43 -7.08 24.54
C ASN A 109 18.46 -6.39 23.15
N PRO A 110 19.52 -5.64 22.82
CA PRO A 110 19.60 -4.90 21.56
C PRO A 110 19.68 -5.81 20.34
N ASP A 111 20.34 -6.96 20.44
CA ASP A 111 20.52 -7.91 19.33
C ASP A 111 19.26 -8.68 18.95
N TYR A 112 18.27 -8.74 19.86
CA TYR A 112 17.02 -9.49 19.67
C TYR A 112 16.34 -9.14 18.36
N ILE A 113 16.19 -7.84 18.05
CA ILE A 113 15.48 -7.41 16.83
C ILE A 113 16.21 -7.83 15.55
N HIS A 114 17.54 -7.84 15.56
CA HIS A 114 18.36 -8.23 14.42
C HIS A 114 18.19 -9.73 14.12
N GLU A 115 18.16 -10.57 15.15
CA GLU A 115 17.90 -12.00 15.00
C GLU A 115 16.48 -12.29 14.50
N ARG A 116 15.48 -11.58 15.04
CA ARG A 116 14.08 -11.74 14.63
C ARG A 116 13.87 -11.32 13.17
N LEU A 117 14.53 -10.25 12.74
CA LEU A 117 14.55 -9.81 11.34
C LEU A 117 15.14 -10.88 10.42
N LYS A 118 16.28 -11.47 10.82
CA LYS A 118 16.93 -12.54 10.05
C LYS A 118 16.03 -13.77 9.91
N GLN A 119 15.31 -14.13 10.97
CA GLN A 119 14.35 -15.24 10.93
C GLN A 119 13.13 -14.93 10.06
N LEU A 120 12.62 -13.71 10.10
CA LEU A 120 11.44 -13.29 9.34
C LEU A 120 11.73 -13.22 7.82
N GLY A 121 12.92 -12.73 7.46
CA GLY A 121 13.31 -12.50 6.07
C GLY A 121 12.28 -11.64 5.32
N ASN A 122 12.01 -12.02 4.07
CA ASN A 122 11.06 -11.34 3.18
C ASN A 122 9.76 -12.15 2.98
N ALA A 123 9.32 -12.88 4.01
CA ALA A 123 8.14 -13.75 3.92
C ALA A 123 6.80 -13.00 3.77
N TYR A 124 6.77 -11.70 4.07
CA TYR A 124 5.57 -10.86 4.04
C TYR A 124 5.85 -9.55 3.32
N ASN A 125 4.85 -9.05 2.57
CA ASN A 125 4.96 -7.77 1.87
C ASN A 125 4.92 -6.60 2.86
N LEU A 126 3.96 -6.62 3.79
CA LEU A 126 3.84 -5.61 4.83
C LEU A 126 4.36 -6.19 6.15
N ARG A 127 5.52 -5.68 6.57
CA ARG A 127 6.18 -6.07 7.82
C ARG A 127 6.14 -4.89 8.78
N VAL A 128 5.36 -5.04 9.84
CA VAL A 128 5.18 -4.01 10.85
C VAL A 128 6.08 -4.28 12.05
N LEU A 129 6.84 -3.29 12.48
CA LEU A 129 7.53 -3.30 13.77
C LEU A 129 6.68 -2.50 14.76
N LEU A 130 5.90 -3.19 15.58
CA LEU A 130 5.07 -2.58 16.61
C LEU A 130 5.91 -2.35 17.87
N VAL A 131 6.24 -1.09 18.14
CA VAL A 131 7.09 -0.67 19.25
C VAL A 131 6.25 -0.09 20.37
N GLN A 132 6.30 -0.71 21.54
CA GLN A 132 5.70 -0.16 22.75
C GLN A 132 6.67 0.83 23.41
N VAL A 133 6.24 2.09 23.53
CA VAL A 133 6.98 3.16 24.21
C VAL A 133 6.67 3.11 25.72
N ASP A 134 7.59 2.54 26.50
CA ASP A 134 7.41 2.29 27.93
C ASP A 134 8.51 2.91 28.81
N ILE A 135 9.26 3.87 28.26
CA ILE A 135 10.27 4.65 28.96
C ILE A 135 10.02 6.15 28.78
N ALA A 136 10.53 6.97 29.71
CA ALA A 136 10.32 8.42 29.68
C ALA A 136 11.07 9.13 28.53
N ASP A 137 12.28 8.66 28.19
CA ASP A 137 13.10 9.23 27.12
C ASP A 137 13.40 8.22 26.00
N PRO A 138 12.47 8.05 25.03
CA PRO A 138 12.61 7.06 23.97
C PRO A 138 13.41 7.56 22.74
N HIS A 139 13.82 8.84 22.68
CA HIS A 139 14.29 9.47 21.45
C HIS A 139 15.52 8.78 20.83
N HIS A 140 16.52 8.46 21.65
CA HIS A 140 17.75 7.81 21.16
C HIS A 140 17.46 6.39 20.62
N VAL A 141 16.64 5.63 21.35
CA VAL A 141 16.28 4.27 20.98
C VAL A 141 15.40 4.25 19.73
N LEU A 142 14.42 5.16 19.65
CA LEU A 142 13.56 5.29 18.47
C LEU A 142 14.36 5.70 17.23
N LYS A 143 15.34 6.59 17.36
CA LYS A 143 16.25 6.93 16.26
C LYS A 143 16.97 5.69 15.72
N HIS A 144 17.46 4.83 16.61
CA HIS A 144 18.12 3.59 16.25
C HIS A 144 17.15 2.59 15.58
N LEU A 145 16.01 2.33 16.19
CA LEU A 145 14.98 1.42 15.67
C LEU A 145 14.41 1.91 14.32
N THR A 146 14.27 3.21 14.13
CA THR A 146 13.83 3.80 12.85
C THR A 146 14.86 3.52 11.76
N ARG A 147 16.16 3.68 12.05
CA ARG A 147 17.23 3.35 11.10
C ARG A 147 17.18 1.87 10.72
N ILE A 148 17.02 0.97 11.69
CA ILE A 148 16.88 -0.47 11.43
C ILE A 148 15.65 -0.74 10.56
N SER A 149 14.51 -0.12 10.87
CA SER A 149 13.25 -0.32 10.14
C SER A 149 13.35 0.11 8.69
N ILE A 150 14.02 1.24 8.41
CA ILE A 150 14.28 1.70 7.05
C ILE A 150 15.17 0.72 6.30
N LEU A 151 16.29 0.30 6.90
CA LEU A 151 17.24 -0.61 6.25
C LEU A 151 16.66 -2.01 6.00
N ALA A 152 15.70 -2.44 6.82
CA ALA A 152 15.04 -3.74 6.72
C ALA A 152 13.69 -3.67 5.98
N ASP A 153 13.33 -2.55 5.36
CA ASP A 153 12.03 -2.32 4.70
C ASP A 153 10.82 -2.74 5.59
N MET A 154 10.80 -2.22 6.81
CA MET A 154 9.72 -2.39 7.78
C MET A 154 9.01 -1.06 8.05
N THR A 155 7.70 -1.14 8.30
CA THR A 155 6.91 -0.02 8.81
C THR A 155 6.95 -0.02 10.33
N ILE A 156 7.47 1.03 10.94
CA ILE A 156 7.44 1.19 12.40
C ILE A 156 6.10 1.78 12.85
N MET A 157 5.48 1.17 13.86
CA MET A 157 4.26 1.67 14.50
C MET A 157 4.53 1.84 15.98
N LEU A 158 4.31 3.04 16.50
CA LEU A 158 4.52 3.35 17.91
C LEU A 158 3.21 3.20 18.68
N ALA A 159 3.28 2.53 19.84
CA ALA A 159 2.17 2.40 20.77
C ALA A 159 2.58 2.96 22.13
N TRP A 160 1.83 3.94 22.64
CA TRP A 160 2.15 4.60 23.93
C TRP A 160 1.73 3.79 25.15
N ASN A 161 0.85 2.81 24.95
CA ASN A 161 0.42 1.89 25.98
C ASN A 161 0.09 0.51 25.36
N VAL A 162 -0.10 -0.49 26.21
CA VAL A 162 -0.41 -1.85 25.78
C VAL A 162 -1.79 -1.97 25.10
N GLU A 163 -2.71 -1.05 25.42
CA GLU A 163 -4.05 -1.04 24.84
C GLU A 163 -4.01 -0.57 23.38
N ASP A 164 -3.25 0.48 23.13
CA ASP A 164 -2.99 1.06 21.82
C ASP A 164 -2.29 0.05 20.91
N ALA A 165 -1.32 -0.70 21.46
CA ALA A 165 -0.68 -1.80 20.74
C ALA A 165 -1.71 -2.86 20.28
N GLY A 166 -2.64 -3.26 21.16
CA GLY A 166 -3.73 -4.18 20.80
C GLY A 166 -4.66 -3.60 19.71
N LYS A 167 -5.09 -2.35 19.87
CA LYS A 167 -5.96 -1.65 18.90
C LYS A 167 -5.29 -1.47 17.53
N ILE A 168 -3.98 -1.24 17.48
CA ILE A 168 -3.23 -1.16 16.23
C ILE A 168 -3.30 -2.50 15.49
N ILE A 169 -3.07 -3.61 16.19
CA ILE A 169 -3.16 -4.96 15.59
C ILE A 169 -4.57 -5.23 15.05
N GLU A 170 -5.61 -4.91 15.84
CA GLU A 170 -7.00 -5.03 15.39
C GLU A 170 -7.27 -4.19 14.13
N THR A 171 -6.75 -2.97 14.09
CA THR A 171 -6.93 -2.06 12.95
C THR A 171 -6.29 -2.66 11.71
N TYR A 172 -5.05 -3.15 11.79
CA TYR A 172 -4.43 -3.82 10.65
C TYR A 172 -5.23 -5.02 10.15
N LYS A 173 -5.80 -5.82 11.06
CA LYS A 173 -6.64 -6.96 10.70
C LYS A 173 -7.94 -6.50 10.01
N ARG A 174 -8.62 -5.51 10.56
CA ARG A 174 -9.89 -4.98 10.03
C ARG A 174 -9.75 -4.38 8.64
N TYR A 175 -8.62 -3.72 8.40
CA TYR A 175 -8.31 -3.10 7.12
C TYR A 175 -7.73 -4.08 6.08
N GLU A 176 -7.58 -5.37 6.39
CA GLU A 176 -7.19 -6.39 5.40
C GLU A 176 -8.23 -6.51 4.25
N VAL A 177 -9.51 -6.35 4.58
CA VAL A 177 -10.64 -6.55 3.64
C VAL A 177 -11.29 -5.23 3.22
N LYS A 178 -10.97 -4.12 3.90
CA LYS A 178 -11.60 -2.82 3.65
C LYS A 178 -11.15 -2.23 2.31
N SER A 179 -12.08 -1.68 1.54
CA SER A 179 -11.77 -1.00 0.29
C SER A 179 -10.98 0.30 0.54
N PRO A 180 -10.21 0.79 -0.46
CA PRO A 180 -9.48 2.05 -0.36
C PRO A 180 -10.39 3.29 -0.44
N ASP A 181 -11.72 3.12 -0.46
CA ASP A 181 -12.67 4.22 -0.68
C ASP A 181 -12.54 5.32 0.37
N ASP A 182 -12.16 4.97 1.61
CA ASP A 182 -11.95 5.94 2.69
C ASP A 182 -10.77 6.88 2.45
N ILE A 183 -9.76 6.45 1.69
CA ILE A 183 -8.55 7.21 1.39
C ILE A 183 -8.57 7.83 -0.01
N MET A 184 -9.54 7.44 -0.85
CA MET A 184 -9.71 8.04 -2.16
C MET A 184 -10.24 9.48 -2.05
N GLU A 185 -9.82 10.32 -3.00
CA GLU A 185 -10.38 11.66 -3.14
C GLU A 185 -11.90 11.53 -3.37
N ARG A 186 -12.68 12.12 -2.46
CA ARG A 186 -14.12 12.25 -2.66
C ARG A 186 -14.33 13.26 -3.77
N SER A 187 -14.49 12.78 -4.99
CA SER A 187 -14.81 13.66 -6.11
C SER A 187 -16.14 14.37 -5.81
N ASP A 188 -16.12 15.69 -5.67
CA ASP A 188 -17.34 16.47 -5.52
C ASP A 188 -18.20 16.30 -6.77
N SER A 189 -19.23 15.45 -6.69
CA SER A 189 -20.04 15.10 -7.86
C SER A 189 -20.93 16.25 -8.34
N ALA A 190 -21.28 17.19 -7.46
CA ALA A 190 -22.19 18.28 -7.78
C ALA A 190 -21.46 19.39 -8.57
N PRO A 191 -21.97 19.81 -9.75
CA PRO A 191 -21.38 20.90 -10.54
C PRO A 191 -21.20 22.19 -9.74
N HIS A 192 -22.16 22.51 -8.86
CA HIS A 192 -22.09 23.67 -7.99
C HIS A 192 -20.88 23.64 -7.05
N GLN A 193 -20.60 22.47 -6.44
CA GLN A 193 -19.47 22.32 -5.52
C GLN A 193 -18.13 22.44 -6.26
N LYS A 194 -18.03 21.90 -7.49
CA LYS A 194 -16.85 22.07 -8.34
C LYS A 194 -16.58 23.55 -8.64
N LEU A 195 -17.63 24.33 -8.95
CA LEU A 195 -17.51 25.76 -9.20
C LEU A 195 -17.11 26.54 -7.94
N VAL A 196 -17.71 26.24 -6.79
CA VAL A 196 -17.33 26.86 -5.51
C VAL A 196 -15.86 26.58 -5.18
N ASN A 197 -15.41 25.32 -5.34
CA ASN A 197 -14.01 24.95 -5.11
C ASN A 197 -13.08 25.66 -6.09
N ALA A 198 -13.43 25.71 -7.38
CA ALA A 198 -12.64 26.40 -8.41
C ALA A 198 -12.47 27.90 -8.09
N LEU A 199 -13.55 28.59 -7.71
CA LEU A 199 -13.50 30.01 -7.33
C LEU A 199 -12.70 30.23 -6.04
N THR A 200 -12.78 29.29 -5.08
CA THR A 200 -12.04 29.36 -3.80
C THR A 200 -10.54 29.09 -3.95
N THR A 201 -10.06 28.61 -5.10
CA THR A 201 -8.61 28.51 -5.38
C THR A 201 -7.93 29.87 -5.42
N VAL A 202 -8.69 30.93 -5.74
CA VAL A 202 -8.19 32.31 -5.71
C VAL A 202 -8.14 32.76 -4.24
N ARG A 203 -6.93 33.01 -3.72
CA ARG A 203 -6.68 33.35 -2.29
C ARG A 203 -7.58 34.45 -1.70
N SER A 204 -8.11 35.36 -2.52
CA SER A 204 -8.99 36.44 -2.08
C SER A 204 -10.47 36.08 -1.98
N VAL A 205 -10.89 34.90 -2.45
CA VAL A 205 -12.28 34.48 -2.57
C VAL A 205 -12.56 33.34 -1.58
N ASN A 206 -13.49 33.57 -0.66
CA ASN A 206 -13.93 32.54 0.29
C ASN A 206 -15.11 31.72 -0.27
N LYS A 207 -15.46 30.62 0.40
CA LYS A 207 -16.64 29.81 0.04
C LYS A 207 -17.93 30.64 -0.02
N THR A 208 -18.15 31.51 0.96
CA THR A 208 -19.30 32.42 1.01
C THR A 208 -19.31 33.40 -0.17
N ASP A 209 -18.14 33.93 -0.53
CA ASP A 209 -18.01 34.83 -1.67
C ASP A 209 -18.34 34.10 -2.98
N ALA A 210 -17.81 32.88 -3.16
CA ALA A 210 -18.07 32.05 -4.32
C ALA A 210 -19.55 31.69 -4.46
N THR A 211 -20.24 31.35 -3.36
CA THR A 211 -21.69 31.10 -3.38
C THR A 211 -22.49 32.35 -3.74
N THR A 212 -22.10 33.53 -3.26
CA THR A 212 -22.75 34.80 -3.58
C THR A 212 -22.54 35.21 -5.04
N LEU A 213 -21.33 34.99 -5.58
CA LEU A 213 -21.04 35.23 -6.99
C LEU A 213 -21.86 34.31 -7.89
N LEU A 214 -21.95 33.02 -7.54
CA LEU A 214 -22.73 32.06 -8.31
C LEU A 214 -24.24 32.34 -8.22
N SER A 215 -24.75 32.83 -7.09
CA SER A 215 -26.18 33.18 -6.97
C SER A 215 -26.54 34.46 -7.71
N THR A 216 -25.62 35.43 -7.79
CA THR A 216 -25.85 36.72 -8.44
C THR A 216 -25.64 36.67 -9.95
N PHE A 217 -24.59 35.99 -10.41
CA PHE A 217 -24.24 35.94 -11.85
C PHE A 217 -24.74 34.69 -12.56
N SER A 218 -25.26 33.69 -11.84
CA SER A 218 -25.83 32.41 -12.30
C SER A 218 -24.89 31.48 -13.07
N THR A 219 -23.95 32.00 -13.86
CA THR A 219 -22.99 31.22 -14.66
C THR A 219 -21.55 31.69 -14.43
N LEU A 220 -20.59 30.78 -14.63
CA LEU A 220 -19.17 31.13 -14.56
C LEU A 220 -18.75 32.08 -15.68
N ASP A 221 -19.31 31.94 -16.89
CA ASP A 221 -19.03 32.84 -18.02
C ASP A 221 -19.42 34.29 -17.68
N SER A 222 -20.57 34.49 -17.05
CA SER A 222 -21.00 35.81 -16.55
C SER A 222 -20.00 36.40 -15.54
N ILE A 223 -19.43 35.58 -14.65
CA ILE A 223 -18.43 36.02 -13.66
C ILE A 223 -17.12 36.41 -14.36
N VAL A 224 -16.68 35.62 -15.35
CA VAL A 224 -15.43 35.88 -16.09
C VAL A 224 -15.53 37.17 -16.91
N ARG A 225 -16.67 37.43 -17.56
CA ARG A 225 -16.85 38.66 -18.36
C ARG A 225 -17.16 39.91 -17.54
N ALA A 226 -17.48 39.76 -16.25
CA ALA A 226 -17.87 40.88 -15.41
C ALA A 226 -16.69 41.82 -15.13
N GLN A 227 -16.96 43.13 -15.20
CA GLN A 227 -15.99 44.16 -14.80
C GLN A 227 -15.78 44.16 -13.28
N PRO A 228 -14.59 44.57 -12.77
CA PRO A 228 -14.30 44.60 -11.34
C PRO A 228 -15.35 45.37 -10.52
N ASN A 229 -15.91 46.44 -11.08
CA ASN A 229 -16.94 47.25 -10.43
C ASN A 229 -18.24 46.47 -10.24
N ASN A 230 -18.64 45.66 -11.22
CA ASN A 230 -19.87 44.85 -11.15
C ASN A 230 -19.70 43.69 -10.16
N LEU A 231 -18.51 43.10 -10.11
CA LEU A 231 -18.18 42.09 -9.09
C LEU A 231 -18.25 42.69 -7.68
N ALA A 232 -17.80 43.93 -7.50
CA ALA A 232 -17.81 44.62 -6.21
C ALA A 232 -19.22 45.00 -5.68
N LEU A 233 -20.26 44.90 -6.53
CA LEU A 233 -21.66 45.12 -6.12
C LEU A 233 -22.23 43.90 -5.37
N CYS A 234 -21.55 42.76 -5.38
CA CYS A 234 -22.01 41.58 -4.65
C CYS A 234 -21.87 41.79 -3.13
N PRO A 235 -22.86 41.38 -2.33
CA PRO A 235 -22.84 41.59 -0.89
C PRO A 235 -21.64 40.88 -0.26
N GLY A 236 -20.83 41.63 0.50
CA GLY A 236 -19.61 41.11 1.15
C GLY A 236 -18.39 40.97 0.22
N PHE A 237 -18.52 41.31 -1.06
CA PHE A 237 -17.45 41.24 -2.05
C PHE A 237 -16.87 42.63 -2.34
N GLY A 238 -15.83 43.02 -1.60
CA GLY A 238 -15.22 44.33 -1.76
C GLY A 238 -14.39 44.50 -3.04
N LEU A 239 -14.14 45.76 -3.42
CA LEU A 239 -13.38 46.13 -4.64
C LEU A 239 -12.01 45.45 -4.74
N HIS A 240 -11.31 45.29 -3.62
CA HIS A 240 -10.00 44.63 -3.59
C HIS A 240 -10.08 43.13 -3.91
N LYS A 241 -11.15 42.43 -3.48
CA LYS A 241 -11.39 41.03 -3.86
C LYS A 241 -11.73 40.94 -5.35
N ALA A 242 -12.57 41.87 -5.84
CA ALA A 242 -12.96 41.94 -7.24
C ALA A 242 -11.78 42.19 -8.18
N GLN A 243 -10.89 43.13 -7.85
CA GLN A 243 -9.68 43.37 -8.63
C GLN A 243 -8.76 42.17 -8.67
N LYS A 244 -8.57 41.48 -7.53
CA LYS A 244 -7.73 40.27 -7.47
C LYS A 244 -8.32 39.11 -8.26
N LEU A 245 -9.63 38.89 -8.16
CA LEU A 245 -10.32 37.86 -8.94
C LEU A 245 -10.24 38.17 -10.45
N TYR A 246 -10.54 39.41 -10.83
CA TYR A 246 -10.49 39.83 -12.24
C TYR A 246 -9.07 39.69 -12.81
N LYS A 247 -8.06 40.10 -12.04
CA LYS A 247 -6.65 39.91 -12.42
C LYS A 247 -6.33 38.43 -12.59
N ALA A 248 -6.68 37.57 -11.64
CA ALA A 248 -6.40 36.14 -11.72
C ALA A 248 -7.04 35.47 -12.95
N LEU A 249 -8.21 35.95 -13.39
CA LEU A 249 -8.92 35.41 -14.56
C LEU A 249 -8.38 35.92 -15.91
N HIS A 250 -7.80 37.12 -15.95
CA HIS A 250 -7.37 37.77 -17.20
C HIS A 250 -5.85 37.96 -17.33
N GLU A 251 -5.08 37.56 -16.32
CA GLU A 251 -3.61 37.61 -16.38
C GLU A 251 -3.10 36.61 -17.43
N PRO A 252 -2.28 37.04 -18.40
CA PRO A 252 -1.75 36.14 -19.42
C PRO A 252 -0.84 35.09 -18.78
N PHE A 253 -1.02 33.83 -19.16
CA PHE A 253 -0.18 32.74 -18.67
C PHE A 253 1.29 32.88 -19.10
N LEU A 254 1.53 33.52 -20.24
CA LEU A 254 2.88 33.77 -20.76
C LEU A 254 3.32 35.19 -20.37
N ARG A 255 4.57 35.30 -19.93
CA ARG A 255 5.19 36.61 -19.75
C ARG A 255 5.34 37.26 -21.11
N THR A 256 4.80 38.46 -21.26
CA THR A 256 5.02 39.28 -22.45
C THR A 256 6.53 39.51 -22.62
N PRO A 257 7.11 39.22 -23.80
CA PRO A 257 8.51 39.51 -24.04
C PRO A 257 8.74 41.02 -23.89
N LYS A 258 9.81 41.39 -23.20
CA LYS A 258 10.23 42.79 -23.00
C LYS A 258 10.72 43.42 -24.29
#